data_AF-A0A7X6TKE9-F1
#
_entry.id   AF-A0A7X6TKE9-F1
#
_cell.length_a   1.000
_cell.length_b   1.000
_cell.length_c   1.000
_cell.angle_alpha   90.00
_cell.angle_beta   90.00
_cell.angle_gamma   90.00
#
_symmetry.space_group_name_H-M   'P 1'
#
loop_
_entity.id
_entity.type
_entity.pdbx_description
1 polymer ?
#
loop_
_entity_poly.entity_id
_entity_poly.type
_entity_poly.pdbx_seq_one_letter_code
_entity_poly.pdbx_strand_id
1 'polypeptide(L)' 'ADIGIPSGLIELGKRYGKEVKASDIDTMVGNAQKDACGLTNPRCPKDIDVKAIYTAAL' A
#
# COMPACT_ATOMS: atom_id res chain seq x y z
N ALA A 1 -11.40 16.90 1.94
CA ALA A 1 -11.73 16.29 0.65
C ALA A 1 -11.72 17.41 -0.36
N ASP A 2 -10.53 17.80 -0.78
CA ASP A 2 -10.36 19.14 -1.34
C ASP A 2 -10.26 19.06 -2.87
N ILE A 3 -9.76 17.93 -3.37
CA ILE A 3 -9.54 17.66 -4.81
C ILE A 3 -9.98 16.24 -5.23
N GLY A 4 -10.76 15.52 -4.41
CA GLY A 4 -11.40 14.25 -4.81
C GLY A 4 -10.54 12.97 -4.77
N ILE A 5 -9.45 12.95 -4.00
CA ILE A 5 -8.65 11.72 -3.77
C ILE A 5 -9.45 10.73 -2.90
N PRO A 6 -9.52 9.42 -3.25
CA PRO A 6 -10.15 8.41 -2.41
C PRO A 6 -9.53 8.35 -1.01
N SER A 7 -10.29 7.98 0.01
CA SER A 7 -9.80 7.94 1.39
C SER A 7 -8.87 6.76 1.68
N GLY A 8 -8.88 5.73 0.83
CA GLY A 8 -8.10 4.50 1.03
C GLY A 8 -8.06 3.61 -0.20
N LEU A 9 -7.30 2.53 -0.10
CA LEU A 9 -7.05 1.57 -1.17
C LEU A 9 -8.32 0.82 -1.58
N ILE A 10 -9.24 0.53 -0.64
CA ILE A 10 -10.51 -0.12 -0.97
C ILE A 10 -11.38 0.78 -1.85
N GLU A 11 -11.51 2.07 -1.52
CA GLU A 11 -12.28 3.03 -2.32
C GLU A 11 -11.62 3.26 -3.70
N LEU A 12 -10.29 3.37 -3.73
CA LEU A 12 -9.52 3.45 -4.96
C LEU A 12 -9.77 2.25 -5.87
N GLY A 13 -9.70 1.03 -5.32
CA GLY A 13 -9.97 -0.20 -6.07
C GLY A 13 -11.36 -0.16 -6.71
N LYS A 14 -12.40 0.12 -5.92
CA LYS A 14 -13.79 0.23 -6.40
C LYS A 14 -13.92 1.23 -7.56
N ARG A 15 -13.27 2.40 -7.45
CA ARG A 15 -13.28 3.44 -8.48
C ARG A 15 -12.79 2.93 -9.84
N TYR A 16 -11.84 2.00 -9.84
CA TYR A 16 -11.23 1.44 -11.07
C TYR A 16 -11.64 -0.01 -11.36
N GLY A 17 -12.73 -0.49 -10.74
CA GLY A 17 -13.24 -1.86 -10.98
C GLY A 17 -12.30 -2.96 -10.51
N LYS A 18 -11.50 -2.70 -9.47
CA LYS A 18 -10.62 -3.67 -8.81
C LYS A 18 -11.05 -3.91 -7.36
N GLU A 19 -10.81 -5.11 -6.88
CA GLU A 19 -11.01 -5.46 -5.49
C GLU A 19 -9.65 -5.44 -4.79
N VAL A 20 -9.51 -4.66 -3.72
CA VAL A 20 -8.31 -4.66 -2.86
C VAL A 20 -8.64 -5.47 -1.61
N LYS A 21 -7.84 -6.50 -1.32
CA LYS A 21 -8.07 -7.42 -0.21
C LYS A 21 -6.93 -7.36 0.80
N ALA A 22 -7.29 -7.46 2.09
CA ALA A 22 -6.29 -7.60 3.15
C ALA A 22 -5.40 -8.85 2.98
N SER A 23 -5.91 -9.92 2.33
CA SER A 23 -5.14 -11.13 2.02
C SER A 23 -3.97 -10.88 1.07
N ASP A 24 -3.99 -9.80 0.28
CA ASP A 24 -2.96 -9.49 -0.69
C ASP A 24 -1.77 -8.74 -0.05
N ILE A 25 -1.91 -8.25 1.19
CA ILE A 25 -0.91 -7.41 1.85
C ILE A 25 0.45 -8.11 1.93
N ASP A 26 0.51 -9.40 2.26
CA ASP A 26 1.80 -10.10 2.36
C ASP A 26 2.52 -10.17 1.00
N THR A 27 1.77 -10.32 -0.10
CA THR A 27 2.30 -10.22 -1.46
C THR A 27 2.79 -8.80 -1.77
N MET A 28 2.02 -7.78 -1.39
CA MET A 28 2.37 -6.38 -1.60
C MET A 28 3.62 -5.95 -0.82
N VAL A 29 3.78 -6.45 0.41
CA VAL A 29 4.99 -6.25 1.23
C VAL A 29 6.19 -6.87 0.53
N GLY A 30 6.09 -8.14 0.10
CA GLY A 30 7.18 -8.81 -0.60
C GLY A 30 7.60 -8.13 -1.91
N ASN A 31 6.64 -7.50 -2.61
CA ASN A 31 6.93 -6.70 -3.81
C ASN A 31 7.55 -5.35 -3.46
N ALA A 32 7.06 -4.66 -2.42
CA ALA A 32 7.61 -3.38 -1.97
C ALA A 32 9.08 -3.50 -1.55
N GLN A 33 9.48 -4.62 -0.96
CA GLN A 33 10.88 -4.87 -0.59
C GLN A 33 11.83 -5.04 -1.79
N LYS A 34 11.29 -5.38 -2.96
CA LYS A 34 12.05 -5.55 -4.21
C LYS A 34 12.03 -4.29 -5.06
N ASP A 35 11.24 -3.29 -4.69
CA ASP A 35 11.12 -2.06 -5.44
C ASP A 35 12.38 -1.20 -5.26
N ALA A 36 12.99 -0.79 -6.37
CA ALA A 36 14.24 -0.03 -6.37
C ALA A 36 14.09 1.33 -5.65
N CYS A 37 12.89 1.90 -5.61
CA CYS A 37 12.64 3.16 -4.89
C CYS A 37 12.78 2.99 -3.37
N GLY A 38 12.58 1.76 -2.85
CA GLY A 38 12.75 1.45 -1.44
C GLY A 38 14.18 1.65 -0.93
N LEU A 39 15.19 1.53 -1.82
CA LEU A 39 16.61 1.66 -1.49
C LEU A 39 16.96 3.05 -0.93
N THR A 40 16.29 4.09 -1.41
CA THR A 40 16.58 5.48 -1.03
C THR A 40 15.60 6.03 0.00
N ASN A 41 14.67 5.21 0.52
CA ASN A 41 13.80 5.65 1.61
C ASN A 41 14.66 5.93 2.85
N PRO A 42 14.58 7.15 3.44
CA PRO A 42 15.50 7.57 4.53
C PRO A 42 15.36 6.72 5.79
N ARG A 43 14.25 5.99 5.94
CA ARG A 43 14.06 4.92 6.93
C ARG A 43 14.01 3.59 6.19
N CYS A 44 15.06 2.78 6.27
CA CYS A 44 15.07 1.46 5.62
C CYS A 44 13.80 0.65 5.96
N PRO A 45 12.95 0.32 4.96
CA PRO A 45 11.64 -0.27 5.21
C PRO A 45 11.78 -1.70 5.72
N LYS A 46 11.13 -2.01 6.84
CA LYS A 46 10.99 -3.38 7.36
C LYS A 46 9.62 -3.92 6.98
N ASP A 47 9.50 -5.23 6.82
CA ASP A 47 8.23 -5.89 6.47
C ASP A 47 7.08 -5.49 7.39
N ILE A 48 7.35 -5.43 8.70
CA ILE A 48 6.36 -5.01 9.69
C ILE A 48 5.88 -3.56 9.49
N ASP A 49 6.80 -2.66 9.13
CA ASP A 49 6.49 -1.26 8.90
C ASP A 49 5.66 -1.11 7.61
N VAL A 50 6.06 -1.80 6.53
CA VAL A 50 5.35 -1.79 5.24
C VAL A 50 3.96 -2.41 5.39
N LYS A 51 3.83 -3.52 6.12
CA LYS A 51 2.54 -4.17 6.41
C LYS A 51 1.61 -3.25 7.19
N ALA A 52 2.14 -2.54 8.19
CA ALA A 52 1.36 -1.57 8.96
C ALA A 52 0.88 -0.41 8.09
N ILE A 53 1.72 0.10 7.19
CA ILE A 53 1.34 1.17 6.24
C ILE A 53 0.21 0.71 5.31
N TYR A 54 0.32 -0.48 4.69
CA TYR A 54 -0.76 -1.00 3.84
C TYR A 54 -2.05 -1.23 4.62
N THR A 55 -1.96 -1.77 5.84
CA THR A 55 -3.13 -2.01 6.69
C THR A 55 -3.83 -0.71 7.08
N ALA A 56 -3.06 0.34 7.40
CA ALA A 56 -3.60 1.66 7.73
C ALA A 56 -4.23 2.37 6.52
N ALA A 57 -3.86 1.98 5.30
CA ALA A 57 -4.32 2.58 4.06
C ALA A 57 -5.48 1.82 3.38
N LEU A 58 -5.89 0.65 3.88
CA LEU A 58 -7.06 -0.09 3.37
C LEU A 58 -8.35 0.73 3.53
#